data_AF-A0AAD7U8T7-F1
#
_entry.id   AF-A0AAD7U8T7-F1
#
_cell.length_a   1.000
_cell.length_b   1.000
_cell.length_c   1.000
_cell.angle_alpha   90.00
_cell.angle_beta   90.00
_cell.angle_gamma   90.00
#
_symmetry.space_group_name_H-M   'P 1'
#
loop_
_entity.id
_entity.type
_entity.pdbx_description
1 polymer ?
#
loop_
_entity_poly.entity_id
_entity_poly.type
_entity_poly.pdbx_seq_one_letter_code
_entity_poly.pdbx_strand_id
1 'polypeptide(L)'
;MRVGASLIGLAQRWMPASECSALLEFWFASEARERWFSSTVAFDRVVAERWGPSLERWRGLEDVEEEMVGGISAEPAEQLLAHVVLWDQVSRHCARVEAAESLVEATAPLAVATSRRLLESAAADEWDTARQCFVLLPLRHTFEPEVIEECLRHARRWRELPGADDKAWRRFETASIRALCRANTALIEAEKGVSPEWWRFGDVLEAVPEGIEAAWEQRYADRSASLAAYATLRRKLRDRAESRFVVSVSGGVDSMVLLYLAARLGAPVVAAHVDYGNRARSRTEADFVASFCAELGVPLYRRNVSELQRGCIAREDYEDITRETRFGLYKKAGGDEDYAVVLGHNRNDARENLFTNVNKGQHYDELRGMREDAVEQGVRTWRPLLEVPKSDIYEAAAAFRVPHCRDSTDPACERGRLRDDWLPLVFEKQPLLVPGLERLADHLSFLHAAWRRQLDDFWETKATTLEDGRVIEMPVEPWMLRDSSSTSSSSSEMLWVDVFTLKLNEGGRRPSNRSLANFAAWLSRAAARRQEKKKSCFCELSRDWRAEYVPQENGGGTLRLLRRRLLLLH
;
A
#
# COMPACT_ATOMS: atom_id res chain seq x y z
N MET A 1 -6.62 -46.03 5.49
CA MET A 1 -5.81 -46.51 6.63
C MET A 1 -4.88 -45.37 7.01
N ARG A 2 -5.19 -44.63 8.09
CA ARG A 2 -4.29 -43.62 8.65
C ARG A 2 -3.14 -44.39 9.30
N VAL A 3 -1.94 -44.30 8.76
CA VAL A 3 -0.75 -44.85 9.40
C VAL A 3 -0.37 -43.85 10.49
N GLY A 4 -0.87 -44.05 11.70
CA GLY A 4 -0.41 -43.30 12.87
C GLY A 4 1.11 -43.44 12.96
N ALA A 5 1.82 -42.33 13.06
CA ALA A 5 3.27 -42.36 13.14
C ALA A 5 3.64 -43.01 14.48
N SER A 6 4.27 -44.19 14.47
CA SER A 6 4.78 -44.77 15.72
C SER A 6 5.75 -43.79 16.40
N LEU A 7 5.73 -43.70 17.74
CA LEU A 7 6.64 -42.85 18.54
C LEU A 7 8.13 -42.92 18.10
N ILE A 8 8.59 -44.09 17.63
CA ILE A 8 9.95 -44.31 17.11
C ILE A 8 10.19 -43.55 15.79
N GLY A 9 9.18 -43.49 14.92
CA GLY A 9 9.21 -42.73 13.67
C GLY A 9 9.17 -41.21 13.89
N LEU A 10 8.55 -40.75 14.98
CA LEU A 10 8.55 -39.33 15.37
C LEU A 10 9.91 -38.89 15.90
N ALA A 11 10.55 -39.67 16.79
CA ALA A 11 11.87 -39.37 17.31
C ALA A 11 12.94 -39.20 16.21
N GLN A 12 12.82 -39.94 15.10
CA GLN A 12 13.73 -39.84 13.95
C GLN A 12 13.56 -38.56 13.12
N ARG A 13 12.45 -37.82 13.28
CA ARG A 13 12.20 -36.55 12.58
C ARG A 13 12.84 -35.35 13.25
N TRP A 14 13.08 -35.43 14.57
CA TRP A 14 13.71 -34.36 15.34
C TRP A 14 15.14 -34.09 14.86
N MET A 15 15.53 -32.81 14.86
CA MET A 15 16.91 -32.44 14.62
C MET A 15 17.78 -32.83 15.82
N PRO A 16 18.91 -33.55 15.63
CA PRO A 16 19.87 -33.78 16.68
C PRO A 16 20.34 -32.47 17.33
N ALA A 17 20.67 -32.50 18.62
CA ALA A 17 21.11 -31.33 19.38
C ALA A 17 22.29 -30.58 18.74
N SER A 18 23.25 -31.30 18.13
CA SER A 18 24.38 -30.68 17.40
C SER A 18 23.92 -29.89 16.17
N GLU A 19 22.89 -30.36 15.49
CA GLU A 19 22.30 -29.71 14.33
C GLU A 19 21.48 -28.47 14.75
N CYS A 20 20.74 -28.57 15.86
CA CYS A 20 20.04 -27.44 16.48
C CYS A 20 21.00 -26.30 16.84
N SER A 21 22.12 -26.62 17.52
CA SER A 21 23.13 -25.62 17.87
C SER A 21 23.73 -24.96 16.64
N ALA A 22 24.04 -25.74 15.59
CA ALA A 22 24.58 -25.20 14.34
C ALA A 22 23.57 -24.30 13.62
N LEU A 23 22.26 -24.61 13.68
CA LEU A 23 21.21 -23.77 13.11
C LEU A 23 21.13 -22.44 13.86
N LEU A 24 21.12 -22.46 15.19
CA LEU A 24 21.05 -21.23 15.99
C LEU A 24 22.30 -20.36 15.84
N GLU A 25 23.49 -20.97 15.79
CA GLU A 25 24.74 -20.24 15.54
C GLU A 25 24.71 -19.58 14.15
N PHE A 26 24.31 -20.32 13.12
CA PHE A 26 24.09 -19.75 11.80
C PHE A 26 23.06 -18.62 11.84
N TRP A 27 21.92 -18.82 12.50
CA TRP A 27 20.81 -17.86 12.45
C TRP A 27 21.09 -16.58 13.23
N PHE A 28 21.65 -16.69 14.44
CA PHE A 28 21.79 -15.57 15.38
C PHE A 28 23.20 -14.99 15.50
N ALA A 29 24.24 -15.77 15.19
CA ALA A 29 25.64 -15.37 15.38
C ALA A 29 26.41 -15.12 14.05
N SER A 30 25.79 -15.33 12.89
CA SER A 30 26.42 -15.12 11.57
C SER A 30 25.85 -13.94 10.79
N GLU A 31 26.39 -13.67 9.59
CA GLU A 31 25.88 -12.68 8.61
C GLU A 31 24.39 -12.88 8.25
N ALA A 32 23.82 -14.07 8.53
CA ALA A 32 22.39 -14.33 8.37
C ALA A 32 21.51 -13.34 9.14
N ARG A 33 22.00 -12.79 10.26
CA ARG A 33 21.28 -11.79 11.07
C ARG A 33 20.92 -10.52 10.30
N GLU A 34 21.80 -10.08 9.41
CA GLU A 34 21.54 -8.91 8.55
C GLU A 34 20.57 -9.24 7.40
N ARG A 35 20.32 -10.53 7.17
CA ARG A 35 19.58 -11.07 6.02
C ARG A 35 18.28 -11.80 6.39
N TRP A 36 17.91 -11.86 7.68
CA TRP A 36 16.73 -12.58 8.19
C TRP A 36 15.45 -12.37 7.37
N PHE A 37 15.23 -11.14 6.91
CA PHE A 37 14.03 -10.76 6.18
C PHE A 37 14.33 -10.35 4.73
N SER A 38 15.55 -10.63 4.26
CA SER A 38 15.91 -10.41 2.86
C SER A 38 15.29 -11.51 2.00
N SER A 39 14.55 -11.12 0.97
CA SER A 39 13.96 -12.04 -0.01
C SER A 39 14.86 -12.17 -1.25
N THR A 40 16.17 -12.36 -1.03
CA THR A 40 17.12 -12.52 -2.13
C THR A 40 17.24 -13.99 -2.49
N VAL A 41 17.14 -14.30 -3.79
CA VAL A 41 17.26 -15.68 -4.30
C VAL A 41 18.59 -16.32 -3.86
N ALA A 42 19.66 -15.54 -3.72
CA ALA A 42 20.95 -16.02 -3.26
C ALA A 42 20.92 -16.51 -1.80
N PHE A 43 20.33 -15.73 -0.89
CA PHE A 43 20.25 -16.12 0.52
C PHE A 43 19.24 -17.26 0.73
N ASP A 44 18.09 -17.22 0.03
CA ASP A 44 17.10 -18.28 0.06
C ASP A 44 17.70 -19.64 -0.35
N ARG A 45 18.55 -19.67 -1.40
CA ARG A 45 19.28 -20.89 -1.81
C ARG A 45 20.25 -21.40 -0.76
N VAL A 46 21.02 -20.52 -0.10
CA VAL A 46 21.95 -20.92 0.97
C VAL A 46 21.20 -21.58 2.13
N VAL A 47 20.05 -21.02 2.51
CA VAL A 47 19.20 -21.60 3.57
C VAL A 47 18.63 -22.94 3.12
N ALA A 48 18.09 -23.02 1.91
CA ALA A 48 17.50 -24.25 1.35
C ALA A 48 18.53 -25.39 1.22
N GLU A 49 19.71 -25.12 0.67
CA GLU A 49 20.77 -26.13 0.51
C GLU A 49 21.28 -26.65 1.86
N ARG A 50 21.39 -25.77 2.86
CA ARG A 50 21.98 -26.11 4.17
C ARG A 50 21.00 -26.79 5.12
N TRP A 51 19.75 -26.35 5.14
CA TRP A 51 18.76 -26.76 6.15
C TRP A 51 17.51 -27.43 5.56
N GLY A 52 17.34 -27.40 4.23
CA GLY A 52 16.28 -28.12 3.52
C GLY A 52 16.24 -29.62 3.85
N PRO A 53 17.38 -30.36 3.86
CA PRO A 53 17.39 -31.78 4.24
C PRO A 53 16.85 -32.07 5.64
N SER A 54 16.99 -31.13 6.58
CA SER A 54 16.46 -31.22 7.94
C SER A 54 14.94 -31.02 7.95
N LEU A 55 14.45 -30.09 7.14
CA LEU A 55 13.02 -29.84 6.93
C LEU A 55 12.33 -31.01 6.22
N GLU A 56 13.00 -31.67 5.27
CA GLU A 56 12.47 -32.82 4.52
C GLU A 56 12.04 -34.00 5.41
N ARG A 57 12.61 -34.12 6.61
CA ARG A 57 12.18 -35.09 7.61
C ARG A 57 10.72 -34.91 8.03
N TRP A 58 10.13 -33.75 7.77
CA TRP A 58 8.75 -33.38 8.09
C TRP A 58 7.79 -33.50 6.90
N ARG A 59 8.28 -33.90 5.73
CA ARG A 59 7.43 -34.11 4.55
C ARG A 59 6.42 -35.25 4.80
N GLY A 60 5.22 -35.09 4.23
CA GLY A 60 4.13 -36.08 4.31
C GLY A 60 3.46 -36.16 5.67
N LEU A 61 3.61 -35.15 6.53
CA LEU A 61 2.86 -35.01 7.77
C LEU A 61 1.47 -34.45 7.43
N GLU A 62 0.41 -35.20 7.72
CA GLU A 62 -0.96 -34.80 7.38
C GLU A 62 -1.70 -34.12 8.56
N ASP A 63 -1.28 -34.35 9.82
CA ASP A 63 -1.86 -33.76 11.03
C ASP A 63 -0.83 -33.68 12.19
N VAL A 64 -1.00 -32.72 13.11
CA VAL A 64 -0.26 -32.69 14.38
C VAL A 64 -0.96 -33.58 15.41
N GLU A 65 -0.32 -34.70 15.76
CA GLU A 65 -0.85 -35.66 16.74
C GLU A 65 -0.50 -35.25 18.18
N GLU A 66 -1.35 -35.64 19.15
CA GLU A 66 -1.18 -35.33 20.58
C GLU A 66 0.16 -35.86 21.15
N GLU A 67 0.66 -36.98 20.64
CA GLU A 67 1.97 -37.54 20.97
C GLU A 67 3.14 -36.63 20.55
N MET A 68 2.99 -35.87 19.45
CA MET A 68 4.01 -34.91 19.00
C MET A 68 4.11 -33.72 19.96
N VAL A 69 2.97 -33.27 20.50
CA VAL A 69 2.91 -32.22 21.53
C VAL A 69 3.56 -32.69 22.83
N GLY A 70 3.39 -33.98 23.18
CA GLY A 70 4.12 -34.61 24.28
C GLY A 70 5.64 -34.61 24.08
N GLY A 71 6.11 -34.90 22.86
CA GLY A 71 7.52 -34.85 22.49
C GLY A 71 8.16 -33.45 22.60
N ILE A 72 7.43 -32.40 22.20
CA ILE A 72 7.86 -31.00 22.37
C ILE A 72 8.17 -30.68 23.86
N SER A 73 7.44 -31.29 24.79
CA SER A 73 7.59 -30.97 26.22
C SER A 73 8.86 -31.53 26.87
N ALA A 74 9.56 -32.46 26.21
CA ALA A 74 10.75 -33.13 26.75
C ALA A 74 12.07 -32.47 26.34
N GLU A 75 12.07 -31.59 25.33
CA GLU A 75 13.29 -31.01 24.76
C GLU A 75 13.74 -29.73 25.49
N PRO A 76 15.05 -29.44 25.54
CA PRO A 76 15.59 -28.19 26.06
C PRO A 76 15.12 -26.96 25.26
N ALA A 77 14.94 -25.81 25.93
CA ALA A 77 14.42 -24.59 25.32
C ALA A 77 15.17 -24.13 24.05
N GLU A 78 16.52 -24.20 24.04
CA GLU A 78 17.31 -23.87 22.84
C GLU A 78 17.01 -24.81 21.67
N GLN A 79 16.81 -26.10 21.92
CA GLN A 79 16.43 -27.03 20.84
C GLN A 79 15.03 -26.72 20.31
N LEU A 80 14.09 -26.34 21.17
CA LEU A 80 12.76 -25.89 20.76
C LEU A 80 12.82 -24.63 19.90
N LEU A 81 13.66 -23.65 20.25
CA LEU A 81 13.86 -22.45 19.44
C LEU A 81 14.43 -22.80 18.05
N ALA A 82 15.37 -23.74 17.98
CA ALA A 82 15.91 -24.20 16.70
C ALA A 82 14.82 -24.82 15.81
N HIS A 83 13.92 -25.62 16.39
CA HIS A 83 12.79 -26.19 15.67
C HIS A 83 11.77 -25.12 15.24
N VAL A 84 11.52 -24.09 16.06
CA VAL A 84 10.71 -22.93 15.65
C VAL A 84 11.31 -22.24 14.42
N VAL A 85 12.62 -21.99 14.42
CA VAL A 85 13.31 -21.39 13.26
C VAL A 85 13.23 -22.30 12.04
N LEU A 86 13.41 -23.62 12.20
CA LEU A 86 13.28 -24.58 11.10
C LEU A 86 11.88 -24.55 10.48
N TRP A 87 10.85 -24.71 11.30
CA TRP A 87 9.48 -24.90 10.83
C TRP A 87 8.80 -23.62 10.35
N ASP A 88 9.17 -22.45 10.87
CA ASP A 88 8.58 -21.18 10.42
C ASP A 88 9.46 -20.41 9.44
N GLN A 89 10.77 -20.33 9.65
CA GLN A 89 11.62 -19.46 8.84
C GLN A 89 12.27 -20.24 7.69
N VAL A 90 12.98 -21.33 7.99
CA VAL A 90 13.65 -22.14 6.95
C VAL A 90 12.63 -22.65 5.93
N SER A 91 11.46 -23.11 6.37
CA SER A 91 10.38 -23.54 5.47
C SER A 91 9.97 -22.45 4.47
N ARG A 92 9.82 -21.20 4.90
CA ARG A 92 9.49 -20.05 4.02
C ARG A 92 10.62 -19.70 3.07
N HIS A 93 11.87 -19.82 3.49
CA HIS A 93 13.03 -19.64 2.61
C HIS A 93 13.06 -20.74 1.53
N CYS A 94 12.84 -22.00 1.90
CA CYS A 94 12.79 -23.12 0.96
C CYS A 94 11.63 -22.98 -0.04
N ALA A 95 10.45 -22.57 0.43
CA ALA A 95 9.28 -22.36 -0.42
C ALA A 95 9.52 -21.33 -1.54
N ARG A 96 10.33 -20.29 -1.29
CA ARG A 96 10.69 -19.28 -2.30
C ARG A 96 11.63 -19.79 -3.39
N VAL A 97 12.37 -20.88 -3.15
CA VAL A 97 13.32 -21.46 -4.12
C VAL A 97 12.67 -22.57 -4.94
N GLU A 98 11.92 -23.46 -4.28
CA GLU A 98 11.47 -24.74 -4.86
C GLU A 98 9.95 -24.90 -4.93
N ALA A 99 9.17 -23.83 -4.68
CA ALA A 99 7.70 -23.88 -4.60
C ALA A 99 7.17 -24.91 -3.58
N ALA A 100 7.90 -25.09 -2.48
CA ALA A 100 7.58 -26.02 -1.39
C ALA A 100 6.54 -25.47 -0.39
N GLU A 101 5.45 -24.87 -0.87
CA GLU A 101 4.39 -24.28 -0.02
C GLU A 101 3.74 -25.31 0.91
N SER A 102 3.62 -26.56 0.46
CA SER A 102 3.08 -27.68 1.25
C SER A 102 3.86 -27.97 2.53
N LEU A 103 5.17 -27.71 2.57
CA LEU A 103 5.97 -27.89 3.79
C LEU A 103 5.72 -26.76 4.79
N VAL A 104 5.52 -25.52 4.32
CA VAL A 104 5.18 -24.39 5.21
C VAL A 104 3.86 -24.66 5.91
N GLU A 105 2.85 -25.12 5.16
CA GLU A 105 1.54 -25.47 5.70
C GLU A 105 1.62 -26.64 6.69
N ALA A 106 2.38 -27.69 6.35
CA ALA A 106 2.53 -28.87 7.21
C ALA A 106 3.26 -28.55 8.53
N THR A 107 4.25 -27.66 8.53
CA THR A 107 5.06 -27.37 9.72
C THR A 107 4.59 -26.16 10.52
N ALA A 108 3.72 -25.31 9.98
CA ALA A 108 3.22 -24.12 10.69
C ALA A 108 2.53 -24.46 12.03
N PRO A 109 1.65 -25.47 12.13
CA PRO A 109 1.04 -25.83 13.41
C PRO A 109 2.06 -26.30 14.46
N LEU A 110 3.12 -27.00 14.04
CA LEU A 110 4.22 -27.42 14.92
C LEU A 110 5.01 -26.22 15.45
N ALA A 111 5.30 -25.24 14.59
CA ALA A 111 5.97 -24.02 14.99
C ALA A 111 5.14 -23.25 16.04
N VAL A 112 3.83 -23.11 15.83
CA VAL A 112 2.92 -22.43 16.78
C VAL A 112 2.85 -23.17 18.12
N ALA A 113 2.65 -24.50 18.11
CA ALA A 113 2.60 -25.29 19.32
C ALA A 113 3.90 -25.20 20.14
N THR A 114 5.04 -25.23 19.46
CA THR A 114 6.36 -25.14 20.08
C THR A 114 6.65 -23.75 20.63
N SER A 115 6.25 -22.70 19.90
CA SER A 115 6.31 -21.33 20.39
C SER A 115 5.48 -21.16 21.66
N ARG A 116 4.23 -21.65 21.70
CA ARG A 116 3.40 -21.61 22.92
C ARG A 116 4.08 -22.32 24.09
N ARG A 117 4.70 -23.47 23.85
CA ARG A 117 5.46 -24.17 24.89
C ARG A 117 6.65 -23.34 25.41
N LEU A 118 7.37 -22.66 24.52
CA LEU A 118 8.45 -21.75 24.92
C LEU A 118 7.93 -20.56 25.74
N LEU A 119 6.75 -20.04 25.41
CA LEU A 119 6.11 -18.95 26.16
C LEU A 119 5.63 -19.35 27.57
N GLU A 120 5.37 -20.63 27.81
CA GLU A 120 5.13 -21.18 29.16
C GLU A 120 6.43 -21.35 29.97
N SER A 121 7.57 -21.42 29.29
CA SER A 121 8.88 -21.60 29.94
C SER A 121 9.46 -20.26 30.41
N ALA A 122 10.04 -20.23 31.61
CA ALA A 122 10.75 -19.05 32.09
C ALA A 122 12.04 -18.75 31.30
N ALA A 123 12.54 -19.72 30.52
CA ALA A 123 13.80 -19.58 29.77
C ALA A 123 13.72 -18.49 28.69
N ALA A 124 12.57 -18.34 28.01
CA ALA A 124 12.42 -17.35 26.95
C ALA A 124 12.40 -15.90 27.47
N ASP A 125 12.06 -15.69 28.74
CA ASP A 125 12.07 -14.36 29.38
C ASP A 125 13.51 -13.83 29.57
N GLU A 126 14.51 -14.71 29.66
CA GLU A 126 15.93 -14.36 29.85
C GLU A 126 16.70 -14.17 28.54
N TRP A 127 16.10 -14.54 27.40
CA TRP A 127 16.73 -14.43 26.10
C TRP A 127 16.80 -12.98 25.58
N ASP A 128 17.72 -12.74 24.64
CA ASP A 128 17.78 -11.47 23.93
C ASP A 128 16.52 -11.23 23.07
N THR A 129 16.30 -9.94 22.74
CA THR A 129 15.14 -9.51 21.96
C THR A 129 15.01 -10.21 20.60
N ALA A 130 16.12 -10.60 19.97
CA ALA A 130 16.05 -11.29 18.69
C ALA A 130 15.44 -12.68 18.85
N ARG A 131 15.99 -13.51 19.75
CA ARG A 131 15.45 -14.84 20.04
C ARG A 131 13.98 -14.77 20.44
N GLN A 132 13.62 -13.83 21.32
CA GLN A 132 12.23 -13.57 21.71
C GLN A 132 11.33 -13.26 20.50
N CYS A 133 11.77 -12.41 19.57
CA CYS A 133 11.00 -12.15 18.35
C CYS A 133 10.78 -13.44 17.54
N PHE A 134 11.78 -14.31 17.39
CA PHE A 134 11.64 -15.57 16.65
C PHE A 134 10.71 -16.57 17.35
N VAL A 135 10.60 -16.55 18.67
CA VAL A 135 9.56 -17.31 19.40
C VAL A 135 8.15 -16.84 18.98
N LEU A 136 7.96 -15.54 18.75
CA LEU A 136 6.64 -14.97 18.43
C LEU A 136 6.29 -14.95 16.93
N LEU A 137 7.28 -15.14 16.04
CA LEU A 137 7.06 -15.12 14.58
C LEU A 137 6.01 -16.12 14.10
N PRO A 138 5.99 -17.40 14.55
CA PRO A 138 4.97 -18.35 14.10
C PRO A 138 3.55 -17.89 14.42
N LEU A 139 3.32 -17.35 15.62
CA LEU A 139 2.01 -16.84 16.04
C LEU A 139 1.55 -15.70 15.12
N ARG A 140 2.47 -14.80 14.75
CA ARG A 140 2.18 -13.69 13.82
C ARG A 140 1.81 -14.17 12.42
N HIS A 141 2.41 -15.26 11.96
CA HIS A 141 2.22 -15.77 10.59
C HIS A 141 1.00 -16.68 10.41
N THR A 142 0.21 -16.91 11.46
CA THR A 142 -1.04 -17.69 11.37
C THR A 142 -2.12 -16.99 10.55
N PHE A 143 -2.10 -15.65 10.49
CA PHE A 143 -3.21 -14.84 9.99
C PHE A 143 -4.54 -15.09 10.70
N GLU A 144 -4.50 -15.64 11.93
CA GLU A 144 -5.65 -15.77 12.82
C GLU A 144 -5.65 -14.59 13.81
N PRO A 145 -6.70 -13.74 13.82
CA PRO A 145 -6.72 -12.54 14.66
C PRO A 145 -6.41 -12.82 16.14
N GLU A 146 -7.02 -13.86 16.72
CA GLU A 146 -6.87 -14.22 18.13
C GLU A 146 -5.43 -14.62 18.48
N VAL A 147 -4.75 -15.32 17.58
CA VAL A 147 -3.35 -15.76 17.76
C VAL A 147 -2.37 -14.60 17.57
N ILE A 148 -2.65 -13.66 16.67
CA ILE A 148 -1.84 -12.45 16.52
C ILE A 148 -2.04 -11.51 17.73
N GLU A 149 -3.23 -11.44 18.31
CA GLU A 149 -3.46 -10.71 19.56
C GLU A 149 -2.69 -11.33 20.74
N GLU A 150 -2.64 -12.67 20.83
CA GLU A 150 -1.75 -13.39 21.77
C GLU A 150 -0.28 -12.99 21.56
N CYS A 151 0.20 -13.00 20.30
CA CYS A 151 1.55 -12.56 19.94
C CYS A 151 1.85 -11.13 20.42
N LEU A 152 0.93 -10.18 20.18
CA LEU A 152 1.07 -8.79 20.62
C LEU A 152 1.09 -8.64 22.14
N ARG A 153 0.32 -9.44 22.89
CA ARG A 153 0.37 -9.43 24.36
C ARG A 153 1.75 -9.83 24.88
N HIS A 154 2.34 -10.89 24.33
CA HIS A 154 3.69 -11.31 24.72
C HIS A 154 4.76 -10.30 24.30
N ALA A 155 4.69 -9.75 23.09
CA ALA A 155 5.62 -8.73 22.61
C ALA A 155 5.65 -7.49 23.53
N ARG A 156 4.46 -7.00 23.94
CA ARG A 156 4.34 -5.85 24.85
C ARG A 156 4.91 -6.18 26.25
N ARG A 157 4.64 -7.38 26.78
CA ARG A 157 5.23 -7.83 28.06
C ARG A 157 6.75 -7.87 28.00
N TRP A 158 7.35 -8.46 26.96
CA TRP A 158 8.80 -8.57 26.83
C TRP A 158 9.49 -7.25 26.55
N ARG A 159 8.81 -6.31 25.89
CA ARG A 159 9.31 -4.95 25.71
C ARG A 159 9.51 -4.19 27.02
N GLU A 160 8.74 -4.53 28.06
CA GLU A 160 8.86 -3.94 29.40
C GLU A 160 10.00 -4.54 30.24
N LEU A 161 10.63 -5.64 29.79
CA LEU A 161 11.72 -6.27 30.52
C LEU A 161 13.02 -5.44 30.48
N PRO A 162 13.85 -5.49 31.54
CA PRO A 162 15.16 -4.85 31.53
C PRO A 162 16.05 -5.37 30.40
N GLY A 163 16.69 -4.47 29.65
CA GLY A 163 17.60 -4.83 28.55
C GLY A 163 16.92 -5.09 27.20
N ALA A 164 15.59 -4.92 27.10
CA ALA A 164 14.87 -5.03 25.84
C ALA A 164 15.29 -3.95 24.82
N ASP A 165 15.46 -4.35 23.56
CA ASP A 165 15.68 -3.42 22.45
C ASP A 165 14.33 -2.81 22.01
N ASP A 166 14.03 -1.61 22.53
CA ASP A 166 12.78 -0.88 22.22
C ASP A 166 12.58 -0.65 20.71
N LYS A 167 13.66 -0.46 19.94
CA LYS A 167 13.58 -0.23 18.49
C LYS A 167 13.19 -1.50 17.77
N ALA A 168 13.78 -2.64 18.14
CA ALA A 168 13.41 -3.94 17.58
C ALA A 168 11.96 -4.29 17.90
N TRP A 169 11.53 -4.09 19.15
CA TRP A 169 10.15 -4.35 19.57
C TRP A 169 9.12 -3.46 18.87
N ARG A 170 9.37 -2.16 18.72
CA ARG A 170 8.48 -1.28 17.95
C ARG A 170 8.29 -1.76 16.51
N ARG A 171 9.37 -2.17 15.85
CA ARG A 171 9.29 -2.73 14.48
C ARG A 171 8.48 -4.02 14.44
N PHE A 172 8.68 -4.90 15.42
CA PHE A 172 7.95 -6.15 15.54
C PHE A 172 6.45 -5.91 15.81
N GLU A 173 6.11 -5.00 16.73
CA GLU A 173 4.74 -4.61 17.04
C GLU A 173 4.04 -4.00 15.82
N THR A 174 4.67 -3.05 15.12
CA THR A 174 4.10 -2.45 13.89
C THR A 174 3.82 -3.52 12.83
N ALA A 175 4.75 -4.45 12.60
CA ALA A 175 4.55 -5.55 11.65
C ALA A 175 3.42 -6.50 12.09
N SER A 176 3.29 -6.76 13.39
CA SER A 176 2.26 -7.64 13.95
C SER A 176 0.88 -7.00 13.92
N ILE A 177 0.78 -5.69 14.21
CA ILE A 177 -0.45 -4.91 14.04
C ILE A 177 -0.87 -4.90 12.56
N ARG A 178 0.08 -4.70 11.64
CA ARG A 178 -0.22 -4.77 10.19
C ARG A 178 -0.75 -6.15 9.79
N ALA A 179 -0.15 -7.23 10.32
CA ALA A 179 -0.63 -8.59 10.09
C ALA A 179 -2.06 -8.78 10.66
N LEU A 180 -2.33 -8.29 11.87
CA LEU A 180 -3.64 -8.35 12.51
C LEU A 180 -4.71 -7.60 11.70
N CYS A 181 -4.42 -6.40 11.21
CA CYS A 181 -5.34 -5.64 10.37
C CYS A 181 -5.65 -6.35 9.04
N ARG A 182 -4.68 -7.10 8.48
CA ARG A 182 -4.88 -7.91 7.26
C ARG A 182 -5.70 -9.17 7.52
N ALA A 183 -5.46 -9.83 8.66
CA ALA A 183 -6.18 -11.02 9.09
C ALA A 183 -7.64 -10.71 9.44
N ASN A 184 -7.87 -9.63 10.19
CA ASN A 184 -9.20 -9.22 10.59
C ASN A 184 -9.93 -8.57 9.41
N THR A 185 -10.70 -9.38 8.68
CA THR A 185 -11.55 -8.92 7.57
C THR A 185 -13.03 -8.95 7.93
N ALA A 186 -13.37 -9.04 9.21
CA ALA A 186 -14.75 -9.08 9.69
C ALA A 186 -15.52 -7.87 9.14
N LEU A 187 -16.60 -8.17 8.42
CA LEU A 187 -17.51 -7.18 7.87
C LEU A 187 -18.83 -7.23 8.61
N ILE A 188 -19.41 -6.05 8.81
CA ILE A 188 -20.79 -5.94 9.23
C ILE A 188 -21.59 -5.55 7.99
N GLU A 189 -22.41 -6.47 7.50
CA GLU A 189 -23.46 -6.16 6.54
C GLU A 189 -24.66 -5.60 7.29
N ALA A 190 -25.11 -4.42 6.91
CA ALA A 190 -26.30 -3.83 7.52
C ALA A 190 -27.56 -4.55 7.04
N GLU A 191 -28.46 -4.90 7.97
CA GLU A 191 -29.77 -5.48 7.64
C GLU A 191 -30.62 -4.50 6.82
N LYS A 192 -31.30 -5.02 5.80
CA LYS A 192 -32.26 -4.25 5.01
C LYS A 192 -33.56 -4.05 5.81
N GLY A 193 -34.05 -2.81 5.86
CA GLY A 193 -35.48 -2.56 6.11
C GLY A 193 -35.89 -2.11 7.52
N VAL A 194 -34.96 -1.65 8.37
CA VAL A 194 -35.34 -0.94 9.60
C VAL A 194 -35.35 0.56 9.32
N SER A 195 -36.52 1.19 9.37
CA SER A 195 -36.64 2.65 9.28
C SER A 195 -35.84 3.29 10.42
N PRO A 196 -34.90 4.21 10.13
CA PRO A 196 -34.05 4.77 11.17
C PRO A 196 -34.83 5.66 12.12
N GLU A 197 -34.68 5.40 13.42
CA GLU A 197 -35.07 6.35 14.47
C GLU A 197 -34.06 7.53 14.50
N TRP A 198 -34.14 8.43 13.51
CA TRP A 198 -33.16 9.51 13.28
C TRP A 198 -32.84 10.36 14.51
N TRP A 199 -33.80 10.52 15.41
CA TRP A 199 -33.64 11.24 16.68
C TRP A 199 -32.54 10.65 17.57
N ARG A 200 -32.22 9.35 17.45
CA ARG A 200 -31.13 8.70 18.20
C ARG A 200 -29.74 9.21 17.82
N PHE A 201 -29.59 9.83 16.65
CA PHE A 201 -28.32 10.33 16.13
C PHE A 201 -28.18 11.86 16.29
N GLY A 202 -29.08 12.53 17.02
CA GLY A 202 -29.09 13.99 17.12
C GLY A 202 -27.82 14.61 17.73
N ASP A 203 -27.01 13.82 18.44
CA ASP A 203 -25.74 14.22 19.02
C ASP A 203 -24.57 14.24 18.02
N VAL A 204 -24.68 13.47 16.92
CA VAL A 204 -23.68 13.38 15.85
C VAL A 204 -24.08 14.15 14.58
N LEU A 205 -25.37 14.31 14.32
CA LEU A 205 -25.87 14.97 13.12
C LEU A 205 -25.76 16.50 13.18
N GLU A 206 -25.50 17.10 12.03
CA GLU A 206 -25.56 18.56 11.85
C GLU A 206 -27.00 19.07 11.95
N ALA A 207 -27.94 18.33 11.36
CA ALA A 207 -29.38 18.52 11.55
C ALA A 207 -30.09 17.16 11.48
N VAL A 208 -31.03 16.92 12.40
CA VAL A 208 -31.90 15.73 12.37
C VAL A 208 -33.02 16.00 11.36
N PRO A 209 -33.25 15.12 10.36
CA PRO A 209 -34.37 15.28 9.45
C PRO A 209 -35.71 15.19 10.20
N GLU A 210 -36.62 16.14 9.98
CA GLU A 210 -37.99 16.13 10.57
C GLU A 210 -38.93 15.05 9.96
N GLY A 211 -38.40 14.09 9.19
CA GLY A 211 -39.14 13.01 8.54
C GLY A 211 -38.69 12.78 7.09
N ILE A 212 -38.52 11.51 6.69
CA ILE A 212 -38.25 11.08 5.30
C ILE A 212 -39.57 10.64 4.63
N GLU A 213 -40.70 11.25 4.98
CA GLU A 213 -42.00 10.82 4.42
C GLU A 213 -42.29 11.50 3.09
N ALA A 214 -42.32 10.68 2.03
CA ALA A 214 -43.18 10.71 0.83
C ALA A 214 -43.43 12.03 0.05
N ALA A 215 -42.79 13.15 0.37
CA ALA A 215 -42.82 14.40 -0.39
C ALA A 215 -41.56 14.59 -1.27
N TRP A 216 -40.67 13.59 -1.30
CA TRP A 216 -39.33 13.62 -1.92
C TRP A 216 -39.32 13.72 -3.44
N GLU A 217 -40.36 13.23 -4.12
CA GLU A 217 -40.43 13.24 -5.59
C GLU A 217 -41.09 14.50 -6.15
N GLN A 218 -42.13 15.02 -5.50
CA GLN A 218 -42.97 16.06 -6.10
C GLN A 218 -42.46 17.50 -5.89
N ARG A 219 -41.72 17.79 -4.82
CA ARG A 219 -41.41 19.19 -4.44
C ARG A 219 -40.12 19.75 -5.05
N TYR A 220 -39.21 18.91 -5.54
CA TYR A 220 -37.86 19.31 -6.01
C TYR A 220 -37.45 18.76 -7.39
N ALA A 221 -38.32 17.99 -8.07
CA ALA A 221 -38.06 17.52 -9.43
C ALA A 221 -37.71 18.69 -10.39
N ASP A 222 -38.29 19.87 -10.16
CA ASP A 222 -38.10 21.06 -11.01
C ASP A 222 -36.79 21.85 -10.75
N ARG A 223 -36.11 21.64 -9.61
CA ARG A 223 -34.82 22.31 -9.28
C ARG A 223 -33.61 21.38 -9.19
N SER A 224 -33.82 20.06 -9.15
CA SER A 224 -32.70 19.10 -9.05
C SER A 224 -31.69 19.21 -10.21
N ALA A 225 -32.15 19.56 -11.42
CA ALA A 225 -31.29 19.70 -12.59
C ALA A 225 -30.36 20.93 -12.54
N SER A 226 -30.66 21.94 -11.73
CA SER A 226 -29.83 23.14 -11.58
C SER A 226 -28.75 23.01 -10.50
N LEU A 227 -28.81 21.98 -9.65
CA LEU A 227 -27.80 21.74 -8.62
C LEU A 227 -26.51 21.20 -9.26
N ALA A 228 -25.40 21.91 -9.09
CA ALA A 228 -24.14 21.61 -9.77
C ALA A 228 -23.61 20.19 -9.46
N ALA A 229 -23.72 19.75 -8.20
CA ALA A 229 -23.32 18.40 -7.79
C ALA A 229 -24.15 17.30 -8.50
N TYR A 230 -25.48 17.48 -8.55
CA TYR A 230 -26.39 16.55 -9.23
C TYR A 230 -26.13 16.51 -10.74
N ALA A 231 -26.08 17.68 -11.38
CA ALA A 231 -25.87 17.79 -12.82
C ALA A 231 -24.51 17.19 -13.24
N THR A 232 -23.47 17.43 -12.44
CA THR A 232 -22.12 16.91 -12.68
C THR A 232 -22.07 15.40 -12.55
N LEU A 233 -22.60 14.84 -11.45
CA LEU A 233 -22.60 13.39 -11.25
C LEU A 233 -23.45 12.69 -12.32
N ARG A 234 -24.65 13.20 -12.62
CA ARG A 234 -25.52 12.67 -13.68
C ARG A 234 -24.83 12.67 -15.04
N ARG A 235 -24.12 13.75 -15.39
CA ARG A 235 -23.38 13.82 -16.65
C ARG A 235 -22.30 12.73 -16.69
N LYS A 236 -21.48 12.64 -15.64
CA LYS A 236 -20.31 11.76 -15.63
C LYS A 236 -20.67 10.27 -15.50
N LEU A 237 -21.78 9.94 -14.84
CA LEU A 237 -22.29 8.57 -14.77
C LEU A 237 -22.76 8.03 -16.13
N ARG A 238 -23.15 8.89 -17.09
CA ARG A 238 -23.56 8.43 -18.43
C ARG A 238 -22.41 7.83 -19.25
N ASP A 239 -21.19 8.27 -18.98
CA ASP A 239 -19.99 7.86 -19.71
C ASP A 239 -19.28 6.67 -19.03
N ARG A 240 -19.94 6.05 -18.05
CA ARG A 240 -19.42 4.99 -17.21
C ARG A 240 -20.14 3.67 -17.50
N ALA A 241 -19.37 2.58 -17.45
CA ALA A 241 -19.85 1.23 -17.80
C ALA A 241 -19.55 0.19 -16.70
N GLU A 242 -18.99 0.64 -15.57
CA GLU A 242 -18.66 -0.19 -14.43
C GLU A 242 -19.91 -0.91 -13.92
N SER A 243 -19.78 -2.19 -13.60
CA SER A 243 -20.90 -3.01 -13.11
C SER A 243 -21.28 -2.64 -11.68
N ARG A 244 -20.36 -2.01 -10.95
CA ARG A 244 -20.55 -1.62 -9.55
C ARG A 244 -19.75 -0.38 -9.17
N PHE A 245 -20.34 0.48 -8.35
CA PHE A 245 -19.67 1.62 -7.73
C PHE A 245 -19.55 1.41 -6.21
N VAL A 246 -18.32 1.31 -5.71
CA VAL A 246 -18.03 1.23 -4.28
C VAL A 246 -17.87 2.65 -3.73
N VAL A 247 -18.91 3.20 -3.12
CA VAL A 247 -18.86 4.56 -2.55
C VAL A 247 -18.20 4.53 -1.19
N SER A 248 -17.10 5.27 -1.01
CA SER A 248 -16.46 5.45 0.30
C SER A 248 -17.26 6.46 1.14
N VAL A 249 -17.81 6.00 2.27
CA VAL A 249 -18.69 6.79 3.12
C VAL A 249 -18.02 7.06 4.46
N SER A 250 -17.81 8.33 4.79
CA SER A 250 -17.25 8.74 6.09
C SER A 250 -18.31 9.23 7.08
N GLY A 251 -19.55 9.46 6.61
CA GLY A 251 -20.60 10.12 7.39
C GLY A 251 -20.64 11.64 7.21
N GLY A 252 -19.57 12.24 6.68
CA GLY A 252 -19.53 13.66 6.34
C GLY A 252 -20.31 14.01 5.07
N VAL A 253 -20.71 15.28 4.95
CA VAL A 253 -21.61 15.79 3.90
C VAL A 253 -21.23 15.36 2.47
N ASP A 254 -19.94 15.38 2.11
CA ASP A 254 -19.52 15.05 0.73
C ASP A 254 -19.85 13.62 0.36
N SER A 255 -19.52 12.69 1.24
CA SER A 255 -19.72 11.26 1.01
C SER A 255 -21.20 10.86 1.08
N MET A 256 -21.96 11.51 1.96
CA MET A 256 -23.39 11.27 2.13
C MET A 256 -24.19 11.78 0.92
N VAL A 257 -23.88 13.00 0.45
CA VAL A 257 -24.48 13.55 -0.78
C VAL A 257 -24.09 12.70 -1.99
N LEU A 258 -22.81 12.32 -2.12
CA LEU A 258 -22.36 11.48 -3.22
C LEU A 258 -23.11 10.14 -3.26
N LEU A 259 -23.21 9.44 -2.13
CA LEU A 259 -23.95 8.17 -2.02
C LEU A 259 -25.42 8.36 -2.41
N TYR A 260 -26.08 9.35 -1.82
CA TYR A 260 -27.48 9.64 -2.09
C TYR A 260 -27.74 9.94 -3.57
N LEU A 261 -26.92 10.81 -4.17
CA LEU A 261 -27.08 11.18 -5.57
C LEU A 261 -26.83 10.00 -6.52
N ALA A 262 -25.80 9.19 -6.25
CA ALA A 262 -25.50 8.01 -7.06
C ALA A 262 -26.64 6.97 -7.00
N ALA A 263 -27.16 6.69 -5.79
CA ALA A 263 -28.31 5.80 -5.60
C ALA A 263 -29.56 6.34 -6.32
N ARG A 264 -29.87 7.65 -6.15
CA ARG A 264 -31.01 8.30 -6.78
C ARG A 264 -30.95 8.31 -8.31
N LEU A 265 -29.73 8.39 -8.87
CA LEU A 265 -29.51 8.32 -10.32
C LEU A 265 -29.56 6.88 -10.87
N GLY A 266 -29.81 5.88 -10.03
CA GLY A 266 -29.96 4.48 -10.42
C GLY A 266 -28.62 3.77 -10.69
N ALA A 267 -27.50 4.31 -10.21
CA ALA A 267 -26.21 3.64 -10.34
C ALA A 267 -26.16 2.39 -9.44
N PRO A 268 -25.49 1.29 -9.87
CA PRO A 268 -25.32 0.08 -9.07
C PRO A 268 -24.32 0.32 -7.93
N VAL A 269 -24.78 0.88 -6.81
CA VAL A 269 -23.92 1.31 -5.71
C VAL A 269 -23.86 0.29 -4.56
N VAL A 270 -22.69 0.20 -3.95
CA VAL A 270 -22.47 -0.37 -2.61
C VAL A 270 -21.70 0.66 -1.78
N ALA A 271 -21.97 0.74 -0.48
CA ALA A 271 -21.26 1.63 0.43
C ALA A 271 -20.13 0.88 1.15
N ALA A 272 -19.02 1.57 1.38
CA ALA A 272 -17.90 1.08 2.19
C ALA A 272 -17.56 2.09 3.28
N HIS A 273 -17.58 1.67 4.54
CA HIS A 273 -17.30 2.52 5.72
C HIS A 273 -16.23 1.89 6.61
N VAL A 274 -15.25 2.69 7.03
CA VAL A 274 -14.25 2.29 8.02
C VAL A 274 -14.43 3.10 9.29
N ASP A 275 -14.81 2.42 10.37
CA ASP A 275 -14.89 2.98 11.72
C ASP A 275 -13.54 2.73 12.42
N TYR A 276 -12.74 3.78 12.60
CA TYR A 276 -11.41 3.66 13.23
C TYR A 276 -11.45 3.68 14.77
N GLY A 277 -12.62 3.88 15.39
CA GLY A 277 -12.75 3.89 16.85
C GLY A 277 -11.98 5.00 17.60
N ASN A 278 -11.36 5.96 16.89
CA ASN A 278 -10.50 6.98 17.51
C ASN A 278 -11.26 8.02 18.36
N ARG A 279 -12.59 8.05 18.30
CA ARG A 279 -13.44 9.01 19.04
C ARG A 279 -14.62 8.28 19.65
N ALA A 280 -15.07 8.75 20.81
CA ALA A 280 -16.24 8.19 21.49
C ALA A 280 -17.50 8.14 20.60
N ARG A 281 -17.66 9.12 19.70
CA ARG A 281 -18.80 9.23 18.77
C ARG A 281 -18.68 8.38 17.49
N SER A 282 -17.50 7.81 17.21
CA SER A 282 -17.22 7.08 15.96
C SER A 282 -18.20 5.93 15.73
N ARG A 283 -18.57 5.21 16.79
CA ARG A 283 -19.56 4.13 16.72
C ARG A 283 -20.95 4.66 16.36
N THR A 284 -21.41 5.74 16.99
CA THR A 284 -22.70 6.37 16.69
C THR A 284 -22.74 6.90 15.25
N GLU A 285 -21.65 7.49 14.76
CA GLU A 285 -21.52 7.94 13.35
C GLU A 285 -21.61 6.75 12.38
N ALA A 286 -20.97 5.62 12.70
CA ALA A 286 -21.01 4.42 11.89
C ALA A 286 -22.40 3.74 11.89
N ASP A 287 -23.10 3.75 13.03
CA ASP A 287 -24.47 3.25 13.15
C ASP A 287 -25.47 4.14 12.38
N PHE A 288 -25.23 5.45 12.36
CA PHE A 288 -25.95 6.39 11.50
C PHE A 288 -25.75 6.07 10.02
N VAL A 289 -24.50 5.88 9.57
CA VAL A 289 -24.19 5.52 8.17
C VAL A 289 -24.89 4.22 7.78
N ALA A 290 -24.88 3.21 8.65
CA ALA A 290 -25.59 1.95 8.43
C ALA A 290 -27.09 2.16 8.25
N SER A 291 -27.69 2.97 9.11
CA SER A 291 -29.12 3.30 9.04
C SER A 291 -29.48 4.06 7.75
N PHE A 292 -28.62 4.97 7.31
CA PHE A 292 -28.78 5.70 6.05
C PHE A 292 -28.68 4.79 4.82
N CYS A 293 -27.71 3.88 4.79
CA CYS A 293 -27.60 2.90 3.71
C CYS A 293 -28.84 1.98 3.65
N ALA A 294 -29.35 1.54 4.81
CA ALA A 294 -30.55 0.72 4.89
C ALA A 294 -31.80 1.44 4.33
N GLU A 295 -31.97 2.71 4.66
CA GLU A 295 -33.05 3.56 4.13
C GLU A 295 -32.97 3.72 2.61
N LEU A 296 -31.76 3.87 2.06
CA LEU A 296 -31.54 3.95 0.60
C LEU A 296 -31.62 2.59 -0.11
N GLY A 297 -31.74 1.48 0.62
CA GLY A 297 -31.68 0.14 0.06
C GLY A 297 -30.28 -0.24 -0.48
N VAL A 298 -29.22 0.46 -0.04
CA VAL A 298 -27.84 0.26 -0.50
C VAL A 298 -27.10 -0.70 0.45
N PRO A 299 -26.45 -1.77 -0.06
CA PRO A 299 -25.60 -2.64 0.76
C PRO A 299 -24.43 -1.86 1.38
N LEU A 300 -24.17 -2.08 2.67
CA LEU A 300 -23.04 -1.48 3.38
C LEU A 300 -22.02 -2.55 3.78
N TYR A 301 -20.78 -2.32 3.40
CA TYR A 301 -19.59 -3.00 3.89
C TYR A 301 -18.94 -2.14 4.97
N ARG A 302 -19.09 -2.52 6.25
CA ARG A 302 -18.49 -1.81 7.38
C ARG A 302 -17.32 -2.59 7.98
N ARG A 303 -16.19 -1.91 8.23
CA ARG A 303 -15.05 -2.42 8.99
C ARG A 303 -14.83 -1.60 10.26
N ASN A 304 -14.87 -2.25 11.41
CA ASN A 304 -14.56 -1.65 12.72
C ASN A 304 -13.12 -1.96 13.11
N VAL A 305 -12.24 -0.98 13.14
CA VAL A 305 -10.82 -1.13 13.53
C VAL A 305 -10.70 -0.89 15.03
N SER A 306 -10.63 -1.97 15.80
CA SER A 306 -10.40 -1.93 17.26
C SER A 306 -8.96 -2.24 17.62
N GLU A 307 -8.25 -2.96 16.75
CA GLU A 307 -6.89 -3.44 16.98
C GLU A 307 -5.79 -2.37 16.79
N LEU A 308 -6.13 -1.23 16.18
CA LEU A 308 -5.20 -0.13 15.91
C LEU A 308 -5.85 1.20 16.30
N GLN A 309 -5.22 1.91 17.23
CA GLN A 309 -5.63 3.25 17.68
C GLN A 309 -4.54 4.28 17.37
N ARG A 310 -4.95 5.53 17.16
CA ARG A 310 -4.03 6.64 16.91
C ARG A 310 -3.10 6.85 18.10
N GLY A 311 -1.80 6.98 17.84
CA GLY A 311 -0.78 7.21 18.87
C GLY A 311 -0.13 5.94 19.43
N CYS A 312 -0.65 4.75 19.11
CA CYS A 312 -0.02 3.49 19.51
C CYS A 312 1.28 3.18 18.74
N ILE A 313 1.40 3.69 17.51
CA ILE A 313 2.56 3.53 16.64
C ILE A 313 2.93 4.87 15.99
N ALA A 314 4.03 4.91 15.25
CA ALA A 314 4.44 6.10 14.50
C ALA A 314 3.33 6.58 13.56
N ARG A 315 3.24 7.90 13.36
CA ARG A 315 2.13 8.49 12.60
C ARG A 315 2.11 8.00 11.15
N GLU A 316 3.27 7.88 10.51
CA GLU A 316 3.41 7.36 9.15
C GLU A 316 2.91 5.91 9.07
N ASP A 317 3.36 5.03 9.97
CA ASP A 317 2.93 3.63 10.00
C ASP A 317 1.41 3.50 10.21
N TYR A 318 0.84 4.33 11.10
CA TYR A 318 -0.61 4.38 11.31
C TYR A 318 -1.35 4.75 10.02
N GLU A 319 -0.90 5.80 9.31
CA GLU A 319 -1.52 6.24 8.06
C GLU A 319 -1.41 5.18 6.97
N ASP A 320 -0.26 4.51 6.87
CA ASP A 320 -0.04 3.43 5.91
C ASP A 320 -0.93 2.22 6.19
N ILE A 321 -0.96 1.73 7.43
CA ILE A 321 -1.77 0.55 7.82
C ILE A 321 -3.26 0.84 7.67
N THR A 322 -3.72 2.04 8.08
CA THR A 322 -5.13 2.42 7.89
C THR A 322 -5.49 2.61 6.42
N ARG A 323 -4.56 3.11 5.60
CA ARG A 323 -4.72 3.16 4.14
C ARG A 323 -4.83 1.75 3.56
N GLU A 324 -3.93 0.83 3.90
CA GLU A 324 -4.02 -0.58 3.48
C GLU A 324 -5.37 -1.20 3.87
N THR A 325 -5.79 -1.01 5.12
CA THR A 325 -7.07 -1.53 5.65
C THR A 325 -8.26 -1.01 4.85
N ARG A 326 -8.29 0.30 4.58
CA ARG A 326 -9.36 0.94 3.79
C ARG A 326 -9.41 0.44 2.35
N PHE A 327 -8.26 0.30 1.69
CA PHE A 327 -8.21 -0.23 0.33
C PHE A 327 -8.52 -1.74 0.28
N GLY A 328 -8.19 -2.49 1.33
CA GLY A 328 -8.63 -3.87 1.51
C GLY A 328 -10.15 -3.99 1.58
N LEU A 329 -10.81 -3.10 2.34
CA LEU A 329 -12.27 -3.01 2.38
C LEU A 329 -12.86 -2.71 1.00
N TYR A 330 -12.28 -1.77 0.25
CA TYR A 330 -12.74 -1.46 -1.11
C TYR A 330 -12.66 -2.66 -2.04
N LYS A 331 -11.56 -3.41 -2.01
CA LYS A 331 -11.41 -4.64 -2.80
C LYS A 331 -12.49 -5.66 -2.45
N LYS A 332 -12.75 -5.85 -1.16
CA LYS A 332 -13.78 -6.78 -0.68
C LYS A 332 -15.20 -6.35 -1.07
N ALA A 333 -15.51 -5.05 -0.99
CA ALA A 333 -16.81 -4.50 -1.40
C ALA A 333 -17.02 -4.53 -2.92
N GLY A 334 -15.95 -4.36 -3.69
CA GLY A 334 -15.96 -4.49 -5.15
C GLY A 334 -16.24 -5.92 -5.62
N GLY A 335 -15.62 -6.91 -4.95
CA GLY A 335 -15.70 -8.31 -5.36
C GLY A 335 -14.90 -8.58 -6.65
N ASP A 336 -15.31 -9.61 -7.38
CA ASP A 336 -14.66 -10.02 -8.64
C ASP A 336 -15.21 -9.31 -9.89
N GLU A 337 -16.23 -8.46 -9.72
CA GLU A 337 -16.84 -7.68 -10.80
C GLU A 337 -15.97 -6.47 -11.20
N ASP A 338 -16.23 -5.86 -12.36
CA ASP A 338 -15.61 -4.57 -12.70
C ASP A 338 -16.22 -3.45 -11.84
N TYR A 339 -15.38 -2.81 -11.02
CA TYR A 339 -15.81 -1.76 -10.10
C TYR A 339 -14.87 -0.56 -10.08
N ALA A 340 -15.44 0.58 -9.72
CA ALA A 340 -14.70 1.79 -9.35
C ALA A 340 -15.06 2.22 -7.93
N VAL A 341 -14.05 2.64 -7.17
CA VAL A 341 -14.24 3.25 -5.85
C VAL A 341 -14.52 4.73 -6.02
N VAL A 342 -15.71 5.16 -5.61
CA VAL A 342 -16.14 6.55 -5.71
C VAL A 342 -15.82 7.29 -4.42
N LEU A 343 -15.07 8.38 -4.52
CA LEU A 343 -14.62 9.19 -3.38
C LEU A 343 -15.25 10.59 -3.45
N GLY A 344 -15.76 11.07 -2.32
CA GLY A 344 -16.40 12.38 -2.17
C GLY A 344 -15.45 13.59 -2.18
N HIS A 345 -14.29 13.50 -2.83
CA HIS A 345 -13.37 14.63 -2.89
C HIS A 345 -13.94 15.74 -3.79
N ASN A 346 -13.85 16.97 -3.31
CA ASN A 346 -14.38 18.17 -3.95
C ASN A 346 -13.26 19.17 -4.32
N ARG A 347 -13.63 20.32 -4.90
CA ARG A 347 -12.67 21.33 -5.35
C ARG A 347 -11.84 21.94 -4.22
N ASN A 348 -12.39 22.05 -3.02
CA ASN A 348 -11.65 22.53 -1.85
C ASN A 348 -10.59 21.51 -1.43
N ASP A 349 -10.91 20.21 -1.44
CA ASP A 349 -9.93 19.15 -1.18
C ASP A 349 -8.78 19.18 -2.19
N ALA A 350 -9.08 19.41 -3.48
CA ALA A 350 -8.07 19.52 -4.52
C ALA A 350 -7.09 20.68 -4.26
N ARG A 351 -7.61 21.84 -3.80
CA ARG A 351 -6.82 23.00 -3.41
C ARG A 351 -5.94 22.69 -2.19
N GLU A 352 -6.51 22.12 -1.14
CA GLU A 352 -5.76 21.74 0.06
C GLU A 352 -4.60 20.79 -0.26
N ASN A 353 -4.84 19.81 -1.14
CA ASN A 353 -3.81 18.87 -1.59
C ASN A 353 -2.69 19.58 -2.37
N LEU A 354 -3.03 20.54 -3.23
CA LEU A 354 -2.03 21.30 -3.98
C LEU A 354 -1.11 22.09 -3.04
N PHE A 355 -1.68 22.79 -2.05
CA PHE A 355 -0.89 23.50 -1.03
C PHE A 355 -0.05 22.57 -0.19
N THR A 356 -0.61 21.42 0.20
CA THR A 356 0.13 20.39 0.96
C THR A 356 1.33 19.90 0.16
N ASN A 357 1.17 19.61 -1.13
CA ASN A 357 2.24 19.12 -1.99
C ASN A 357 3.32 20.19 -2.23
N VAL A 358 2.92 21.45 -2.39
CA VAL A 358 3.86 22.59 -2.48
C VAL A 358 4.64 22.77 -1.18
N ASN A 359 3.96 22.74 -0.02
CA ASN A 359 4.58 22.91 1.29
C ASN A 359 5.61 21.81 1.59
N LYS A 360 5.32 20.57 1.17
CA LYS A 360 6.23 19.42 1.31
C LYS A 360 7.38 19.42 0.29
N GLY A 361 7.43 20.39 -0.63
CA GLY A 361 8.47 20.43 -1.67
C GLY A 361 8.41 19.24 -2.60
N GLN A 362 7.21 18.70 -2.86
CA GLN A 362 7.04 17.50 -3.68
C GLN A 362 7.47 17.73 -5.12
N HIS A 363 7.81 16.62 -5.80
CA HIS A 363 8.18 16.62 -7.20
C HIS A 363 7.07 17.21 -8.09
N TYR A 364 7.42 17.82 -9.23
CA TYR A 364 6.46 18.48 -10.13
C TYR A 364 5.31 17.56 -10.56
N ASP A 365 5.58 16.24 -10.59
CA ASP A 365 4.57 15.25 -10.94
C ASP A 365 3.42 15.15 -9.91
N GLU A 366 3.71 15.43 -8.64
CA GLU A 366 2.72 15.49 -7.56
C GLU A 366 2.04 16.86 -7.46
N LEU A 367 2.62 17.91 -8.07
CA LEU A 367 2.03 19.25 -8.14
C LEU A 367 0.89 19.34 -9.17
N ARG A 368 0.61 18.26 -9.90
CA ARG A 368 -0.58 18.11 -10.75
C ARG A 368 -1.88 18.05 -9.97
N GLY A 369 -1.82 17.89 -8.64
CA GLY A 369 -2.97 17.81 -7.78
C GLY A 369 -3.66 16.44 -7.80
N MET A 370 -4.85 16.37 -7.20
CA MET A 370 -5.66 15.16 -7.25
C MET A 370 -6.20 14.94 -8.66
N ARG A 371 -6.29 13.68 -9.08
CA ARG A 371 -6.89 13.30 -10.37
C ARG A 371 -8.29 12.75 -10.19
N GLU A 372 -9.16 13.04 -11.15
CA GLU A 372 -10.52 12.49 -11.19
C GLU A 372 -10.48 10.96 -11.23
N ASP A 373 -9.70 10.39 -12.15
CA ASP A 373 -9.45 8.96 -12.28
C ASP A 373 -8.00 8.63 -11.89
N ALA A 374 -7.84 7.66 -11.00
CA ALA A 374 -6.53 7.16 -10.59
C ALA A 374 -6.58 5.68 -10.20
N VAL A 375 -5.46 4.97 -10.36
CA VAL A 375 -5.27 3.64 -9.78
C VAL A 375 -4.41 3.78 -8.53
N GLU A 376 -4.98 3.42 -7.38
CA GLU A 376 -4.34 3.52 -6.06
C GLU A 376 -4.39 2.16 -5.37
N GLN A 377 -3.24 1.64 -4.91
CA GLN A 377 -3.16 0.32 -4.24
C GLN A 377 -3.79 -0.82 -5.08
N GLY A 378 -3.71 -0.71 -6.41
CA GLY A 378 -4.30 -1.65 -7.36
C GLY A 378 -5.82 -1.50 -7.53
N VAL A 379 -6.43 -0.41 -7.05
CA VAL A 379 -7.87 -0.15 -7.11
C VAL A 379 -8.15 1.08 -7.95
N ARG A 380 -9.12 1.00 -8.86
CA ARG A 380 -9.61 2.16 -9.63
C ARG A 380 -10.40 3.08 -8.70
N THR A 381 -9.95 4.32 -8.57
CA THR A 381 -10.61 5.37 -7.81
C THR A 381 -11.15 6.44 -8.74
N TRP A 382 -12.35 6.92 -8.44
CA TRP A 382 -13.04 7.96 -9.20
C TRP A 382 -13.56 9.05 -8.26
N ARG A 383 -13.25 10.31 -8.58
CA ARG A 383 -13.62 11.52 -7.82
C ARG A 383 -14.55 12.41 -8.66
N PRO A 384 -15.83 12.06 -8.84
CA PRO A 384 -16.74 12.77 -9.74
C PRO A 384 -16.89 14.26 -9.42
N LEU A 385 -16.84 14.59 -8.13
CA LEU A 385 -17.12 15.93 -7.60
C LEU A 385 -15.87 16.80 -7.47
N LEU A 386 -14.72 16.38 -8.00
CA LEU A 386 -13.43 17.07 -7.79
C LEU A 386 -13.41 18.53 -8.28
N GLU A 387 -14.24 18.87 -9.25
CA GLU A 387 -14.39 20.25 -9.77
C GLU A 387 -15.54 21.02 -9.11
N VAL A 388 -16.36 20.34 -8.30
CA VAL A 388 -17.55 20.90 -7.65
C VAL A 388 -17.11 21.62 -6.36
N PRO A 389 -17.46 22.91 -6.18
CA PRO A 389 -17.24 23.62 -4.93
C PRO A 389 -17.96 22.97 -3.74
N LYS A 390 -17.36 23.06 -2.56
CA LYS A 390 -17.98 22.58 -1.32
C LYS A 390 -19.35 23.21 -1.05
N SER A 391 -19.55 24.47 -1.41
CA SER A 391 -20.84 25.18 -1.28
C SER A 391 -21.98 24.47 -2.00
N ASP A 392 -21.71 23.96 -3.20
CA ASP A 392 -22.73 23.34 -4.06
C ASP A 392 -23.09 21.95 -3.56
N ILE A 393 -22.18 21.30 -2.83
CA ILE A 393 -22.43 20.06 -2.12
C ILE A 393 -23.37 20.32 -0.93
N TYR A 394 -23.13 21.38 -0.16
CA TYR A 394 -24.05 21.80 0.92
C TYR A 394 -25.42 22.22 0.38
N GLU A 395 -25.47 22.92 -0.76
CA GLU A 395 -26.74 23.27 -1.43
C GLU A 395 -27.51 22.01 -1.83
N ALA A 396 -26.82 21.00 -2.39
CA ALA A 396 -27.43 19.71 -2.68
C ALA A 396 -27.89 18.99 -1.41
N ALA A 397 -27.09 18.99 -0.34
CA ALA A 397 -27.46 18.40 0.95
C ALA A 397 -28.73 19.05 1.51
N ALA A 398 -28.84 20.37 1.46
CA ALA A 398 -30.01 21.11 1.93
C ALA A 398 -31.24 20.87 1.04
N ALA A 399 -31.07 20.93 -0.29
CA ALA A 399 -32.15 20.73 -1.25
C ALA A 399 -32.75 19.32 -1.18
N PHE A 400 -31.90 18.31 -1.01
CA PHE A 400 -32.30 16.91 -0.88
C PHE A 400 -32.45 16.46 0.57
N ARG A 401 -32.28 17.36 1.56
CA ARG A 401 -32.34 17.06 3.00
C ARG A 401 -31.51 15.84 3.40
N VAL A 402 -30.31 15.71 2.86
CA VAL A 402 -29.40 14.59 3.13
C VAL A 402 -28.81 14.76 4.54
N PRO A 403 -29.15 13.89 5.51
CA PRO A 403 -28.52 13.95 6.83
C PRO A 403 -27.03 13.64 6.72
N HIS A 404 -26.23 14.30 7.55
CA HIS A 404 -24.79 14.08 7.64
C HIS A 404 -24.28 14.42 9.04
N CYS A 405 -23.17 13.78 9.40
CA CYS A 405 -22.46 14.06 10.64
C CYS A 405 -21.83 15.45 10.59
N ARG A 406 -21.71 16.07 11.76
CA ARG A 406 -20.96 17.33 11.93
C ARG A 406 -19.49 17.14 11.53
N ASP A 407 -18.87 18.19 11.01
CA ASP A 407 -17.43 18.15 10.72
C ASP A 407 -16.66 17.86 12.02
N SER A 408 -15.98 16.72 12.03
CA SER A 408 -15.20 16.23 13.16
C SER A 408 -13.70 16.41 12.93
N THR A 409 -13.30 17.04 11.82
CA THR A 409 -11.90 17.36 11.52
C THR A 409 -11.31 18.18 12.65
N ASP A 410 -10.19 17.72 13.20
CA ASP A 410 -9.49 18.42 14.27
C ASP A 410 -8.92 19.74 13.74
N PRO A 411 -9.38 20.92 14.22
CA PRO A 411 -8.87 22.21 13.76
C PRO A 411 -7.35 22.34 13.97
N ALA A 412 -6.78 21.63 14.94
CA ALA A 412 -5.36 21.68 15.24
C ALA A 412 -4.49 20.88 14.25
N CYS A 413 -5.06 20.04 13.39
CA CYS A 413 -4.29 19.28 12.41
C CYS A 413 -3.81 20.19 11.27
N GLU A 414 -2.71 19.82 10.59
CA GLU A 414 -2.11 20.63 9.51
C GLU A 414 -3.15 20.99 8.42
N ARG A 415 -3.99 20.02 8.07
CA ARG A 415 -5.08 20.20 7.10
C ARG A 415 -6.18 21.13 7.61
N GLY A 416 -6.54 21.04 8.88
CA GLY A 416 -7.51 21.92 9.53
C GLY A 416 -7.02 23.37 9.56
N ARG A 417 -5.78 23.60 10.01
CA ARG A 417 -5.14 24.93 9.97
C ARG A 417 -5.02 25.49 8.56
N LEU A 418 -4.70 24.64 7.58
CA LEU A 418 -4.65 25.07 6.18
C LEU A 418 -6.00 25.59 5.71
N ARG A 419 -7.08 24.86 6.01
CA ARG A 419 -8.45 25.16 5.59
C ARG A 419 -9.07 26.33 6.33
N ASP A 420 -8.91 26.37 7.64
CA ASP A 420 -9.67 27.26 8.53
C ASP A 420 -8.91 28.58 8.80
N ASP A 421 -7.57 28.57 8.75
CA ASP A 421 -6.73 29.76 9.02
C ASP A 421 -6.06 30.29 7.74
N TRP A 422 -5.28 29.45 7.05
CA TRP A 422 -4.39 29.91 5.98
C TRP A 422 -5.10 30.24 4.67
N LEU A 423 -5.91 29.33 4.14
CA LEU A 423 -6.60 29.53 2.86
C LEU A 423 -7.48 30.79 2.88
N PRO A 424 -8.28 31.06 3.92
CA PRO A 424 -9.06 32.30 4.02
C PRO A 424 -8.17 33.56 3.93
N LEU A 425 -7.05 33.59 4.66
CA LEU A 425 -6.10 34.70 4.61
C LEU A 425 -5.44 34.85 3.23
N VAL A 426 -5.12 33.74 2.56
CA VAL A 426 -4.59 33.76 1.19
C VAL A 426 -5.62 34.31 0.21
N PHE A 427 -6.89 33.89 0.30
CA PHE A 427 -7.95 34.42 -0.55
C PHE A 427 -8.19 35.91 -0.32
N GLU A 428 -8.07 36.38 0.93
CA GLU A 428 -8.20 37.80 1.27
C GLU A 428 -7.02 38.63 0.74
N LYS A 429 -5.78 38.20 1.00
CA LYS A 429 -4.57 39.01 0.69
C LYS A 429 -4.06 38.82 -0.73
N GLN A 430 -4.27 37.65 -1.33
CA GLN A 430 -3.72 37.24 -2.62
C GLN A 430 -4.74 36.41 -3.42
N PRO A 431 -5.85 37.03 -3.87
CA PRO A 431 -6.98 36.33 -4.48
C PRO A 431 -6.62 35.56 -5.77
N LEU A 432 -5.53 35.94 -6.44
CA LEU A 432 -5.06 35.29 -7.67
C LEU A 432 -4.12 34.10 -7.43
N LEU A 433 -3.63 33.89 -6.21
CA LEU A 433 -2.64 32.84 -5.92
C LEU A 433 -3.24 31.45 -6.12
N VAL A 434 -4.38 31.16 -5.49
CA VAL A 434 -5.02 29.84 -5.60
C VAL A 434 -5.43 29.53 -7.05
N PRO A 435 -6.13 30.42 -7.79
CA PRO A 435 -6.42 30.17 -9.21
C PRO A 435 -5.16 30.05 -10.07
N GLY A 436 -4.08 30.77 -9.74
CA GLY A 436 -2.80 30.66 -10.43
C GLY A 436 -2.15 29.29 -10.25
N LEU A 437 -2.19 28.76 -9.03
CA LEU A 437 -1.69 27.42 -8.73
C LEU A 437 -2.57 26.32 -9.37
N GLU A 438 -3.89 26.47 -9.38
CA GLU A 438 -4.80 25.57 -10.11
C GLU A 438 -4.41 25.51 -11.60
N ARG A 439 -4.25 26.66 -12.28
CA ARG A 439 -3.80 26.70 -13.68
C ARG A 439 -2.42 26.07 -13.90
N LEU A 440 -1.51 26.22 -12.94
CA LEU A 440 -0.20 25.58 -13.01
C LEU A 440 -0.33 24.05 -12.93
N ALA A 441 -1.17 23.54 -12.03
CA ALA A 441 -1.46 22.12 -11.92
C ALA A 441 -2.06 21.55 -13.21
N ASP A 442 -2.96 22.31 -13.86
CA ASP A 442 -3.55 21.95 -15.17
C ASP A 442 -2.48 21.87 -16.27
N HIS A 443 -1.60 22.87 -16.35
CA HIS A 443 -0.49 22.85 -17.31
C HIS A 443 0.46 21.68 -17.08
N LEU A 444 0.82 21.40 -15.82
CA LEU A 444 1.66 20.25 -15.48
C LEU A 444 0.98 18.92 -15.83
N SER A 445 -0.35 18.84 -15.66
CA SER A 445 -1.13 17.66 -16.06
C SER A 445 -1.13 17.45 -17.57
N PHE A 446 -1.32 18.52 -18.33
CA PHE A 446 -1.23 18.49 -19.80
C PHE A 446 0.16 18.05 -20.26
N LEU A 447 1.23 18.66 -19.72
CA LEU A 447 2.61 18.31 -20.06
C LEU A 447 2.93 16.86 -19.72
N HIS A 448 2.49 16.37 -18.56
CA HIS A 448 2.68 14.97 -18.19
C HIS A 448 1.97 14.00 -19.14
N ALA A 449 0.73 14.31 -19.53
CA ALA A 449 -0.03 13.48 -20.46
C ALA A 449 0.65 13.44 -21.85
N ALA A 450 1.10 14.59 -22.34
CA ALA A 450 1.85 14.69 -23.59
C ALA A 450 3.16 13.89 -23.53
N TRP A 451 3.91 14.02 -22.43
CA TRP A 451 5.13 13.27 -22.19
C TRP A 451 4.87 11.75 -22.16
N ARG A 452 3.87 11.29 -21.39
CA ARG A 452 3.54 9.86 -21.30
C ARG A 452 3.20 9.27 -22.66
N ARG A 453 2.35 9.94 -23.43
CA ARG A 453 1.99 9.49 -24.78
C ARG A 453 3.23 9.32 -25.68
N GLN A 454 4.17 10.26 -25.62
CA GLN A 454 5.41 10.15 -26.40
C GLN A 454 6.29 8.99 -25.93
N LEU A 455 6.33 8.70 -24.63
CA LEU A 455 7.02 7.52 -24.10
C LEU A 455 6.35 6.23 -24.57
N ASP A 456 5.02 6.14 -24.48
CA ASP A 456 4.26 4.96 -24.89
C ASP A 456 4.44 4.70 -26.40
N ASP A 457 4.29 5.73 -27.24
CA ASP A 457 4.56 5.64 -28.69
C ASP A 457 6.02 5.20 -28.96
N PHE A 458 6.98 5.70 -28.18
CA PHE A 458 8.37 5.28 -28.29
C PHE A 458 8.55 3.79 -27.94
N TRP A 459 7.89 3.31 -26.89
CA TRP A 459 7.94 1.91 -26.49
C TRP A 459 7.32 0.99 -27.53
N GLU A 460 6.12 1.32 -28.01
CA GLU A 460 5.44 0.52 -29.03
C GLU A 460 6.21 0.47 -30.36
N THR A 461 6.91 1.55 -30.73
CA THR A 461 7.64 1.62 -32.00
C THR A 461 9.10 1.16 -31.93
N LYS A 462 9.68 0.98 -30.73
CA LYS A 462 11.10 0.62 -30.55
C LYS A 462 11.35 -0.61 -29.69
N ALA A 463 10.38 -1.10 -28.93
CA ALA A 463 10.49 -2.40 -28.29
C ALA A 463 10.63 -3.48 -29.38
N THR A 464 11.73 -4.23 -29.34
CA THR A 464 11.95 -5.36 -30.24
C THR A 464 11.89 -6.61 -29.39
N THR A 465 10.91 -7.48 -29.62
CA THR A 465 10.86 -8.81 -29.00
C THR A 465 12.05 -9.62 -29.53
N LEU A 466 12.89 -10.14 -28.63
CA LEU A 466 13.95 -11.08 -29.03
C LEU A 466 13.32 -12.44 -29.37
N GLU A 467 13.94 -13.18 -30.28
CA GLU A 467 13.43 -14.45 -30.87
C GLU A 467 13.14 -15.58 -29.87
N ASP A 468 13.44 -15.40 -28.59
CA ASP A 468 13.27 -16.38 -27.51
C ASP A 468 12.08 -16.07 -26.56
N GLY A 469 11.22 -15.11 -26.92
CA GLY A 469 10.06 -14.75 -26.12
C GLY A 469 10.37 -13.91 -24.88
N ARG A 470 11.62 -13.44 -24.71
CA ARG A 470 11.97 -12.51 -23.63
C ARG A 470 11.63 -11.07 -24.05
N VAL A 471 10.70 -10.46 -23.31
CA VAL A 471 10.43 -9.03 -23.38
C VAL A 471 11.53 -8.29 -22.60
N ILE A 472 12.24 -7.37 -23.25
CA ILE A 472 13.10 -6.42 -22.52
C ILE A 472 12.18 -5.33 -21.98
N GLU A 473 11.76 -5.46 -20.73
CA GLU A 473 11.21 -4.33 -19.99
C GLU A 473 12.34 -3.33 -19.74
N MET A 474 12.20 -2.13 -20.27
CA MET A 474 13.08 -1.01 -19.97
C MET A 474 12.37 -0.13 -18.94
N PRO A 475 12.64 -0.30 -17.63
CA PRO A 475 12.12 0.61 -16.63
C PRO A 475 12.82 1.96 -16.81
N VAL A 476 12.11 2.92 -17.39
CA VAL A 476 12.51 4.33 -17.37
C VAL A 476 11.65 4.98 -16.29
N GLU A 477 12.17 5.04 -15.07
CA GLU A 477 11.76 6.11 -14.16
C GLU A 477 12.48 7.38 -14.64
N PRO A 478 11.76 8.43 -15.06
CA PRO A 478 12.41 9.68 -15.44
C PRO A 478 12.97 10.36 -14.18
N TRP A 479 14.28 10.25 -13.97
CA TRP A 479 15.02 11.08 -13.02
C TRP A 479 15.67 12.23 -13.79
N MET A 480 15.30 13.47 -13.46
CA MET A 480 16.00 14.66 -13.96
C MET A 480 17.11 15.03 -12.97
N LEU A 481 18.37 14.84 -13.36
CA LEU A 481 19.53 15.39 -12.64
C LEU A 481 19.82 16.79 -13.14
N ARG A 482 19.87 17.77 -12.24
CA ARG A 482 20.39 19.12 -12.52
C ARG A 482 21.91 19.04 -12.66
N ASP A 483 22.46 19.56 -13.76
CA ASP A 483 23.90 19.80 -13.86
C ASP A 483 24.20 21.10 -13.09
N SER A 484 24.81 21.00 -11.91
CA SER A 484 25.01 22.14 -11.00
C SER A 484 26.12 23.11 -11.43
N SER A 485 26.51 23.14 -12.72
CA SER A 485 27.69 23.88 -13.17
C SER A 485 27.48 24.87 -14.33
N SER A 486 26.25 25.28 -14.67
CA SER A 486 26.07 26.32 -15.70
C SER A 486 25.06 27.39 -15.30
N THR A 487 25.56 28.48 -14.71
CA THR A 487 24.90 29.78 -14.67
C THR A 487 25.23 30.56 -15.94
N SER A 488 24.33 30.57 -16.93
CA SER A 488 24.21 31.70 -17.87
C SER A 488 22.92 31.62 -18.70
N SER A 489 22.39 32.81 -18.96
CA SER A 489 21.18 33.18 -19.71
C SER A 489 20.91 32.48 -21.04
N SER A 490 19.64 32.09 -21.23
CA SER A 490 18.91 31.85 -22.49
C SER A 490 19.66 31.15 -23.62
N SER A 491 19.59 29.82 -23.66
CA SER A 491 19.46 29.00 -24.88
C SER A 491 19.60 27.52 -24.52
N SER A 492 18.56 26.72 -24.79
CA SER A 492 18.56 25.24 -24.78
C SER A 492 19.37 24.56 -23.66
N GLU A 493 18.70 24.20 -22.55
CA GLU A 493 19.31 23.35 -21.53
C GLU A 493 19.47 21.93 -22.08
N MET A 494 20.71 21.40 -22.00
CA MET A 494 21.01 20.02 -22.37
C MET A 494 20.85 19.11 -21.17
N LEU A 495 19.94 18.14 -21.28
CA LEU A 495 19.62 17.20 -20.20
C LEU A 495 20.14 15.80 -20.53
N TRP A 496 20.58 15.08 -19.49
CA TRP A 496 20.94 13.67 -19.60
C TRP A 496 19.73 12.82 -19.23
N VAL A 497 19.25 12.03 -20.19
CA VAL A 497 18.13 11.11 -19.99
C VAL A 497 18.70 9.72 -19.77
N ASP A 498 18.26 9.03 -18.73
CA ASP A 498 18.58 7.62 -18.52
C ASP A 498 17.85 6.79 -19.57
N VAL A 499 18.60 6.23 -20.51
CA VAL A 499 18.04 5.46 -21.62
C VAL A 499 18.10 3.98 -21.31
N PHE A 500 18.98 3.54 -20.40
CA PHE A 500 19.16 2.13 -20.12
C PHE A 500 19.82 1.93 -18.77
N THR A 501 19.15 1.16 -17.91
CA THR A 501 19.66 0.77 -16.60
C THR A 501 19.86 -0.74 -16.59
N LEU A 502 21.12 -1.18 -16.47
CA LEU A 502 21.48 -2.58 -16.27
C LEU A 502 21.82 -2.80 -14.80
N LYS A 503 21.02 -3.60 -14.11
CA LYS A 503 21.40 -4.13 -12.80
C LYS A 503 22.37 -5.28 -13.01
N LEU A 504 23.61 -5.12 -12.55
CA LEU A 504 24.59 -6.20 -12.53
C LEU A 504 24.33 -7.06 -11.29
N ASN A 505 24.17 -8.37 -11.47
CA ASN A 505 23.97 -9.32 -10.38
C ASN A 505 25.16 -9.29 -9.39
N GLU A 506 24.92 -9.70 -8.16
CA GLU A 506 25.94 -9.85 -7.11
C GLU A 506 27.10 -10.73 -7.61
N GLY A 507 28.33 -10.20 -7.54
CA GLY A 507 29.55 -10.85 -8.06
C GLY A 507 30.05 -10.32 -9.42
N GLY A 508 29.30 -9.45 -10.11
CA GLY A 508 29.77 -8.81 -11.33
C GLY A 508 30.93 -7.83 -11.08
N ARG A 509 32.12 -8.09 -11.65
CA ARG A 509 33.25 -7.13 -11.56
C ARG A 509 32.86 -5.81 -12.21
N ARG A 510 33.07 -4.69 -11.51
CA ARG A 510 32.93 -3.33 -12.06
C ARG A 510 33.65 -3.24 -13.41
N PRO A 511 32.96 -2.89 -14.51
CA PRO A 511 33.62 -2.64 -15.78
C PRO A 511 34.62 -1.48 -15.63
N SER A 512 35.82 -1.62 -16.18
CA SER A 512 36.82 -0.54 -16.13
C SER A 512 36.28 0.72 -16.80
N ASN A 513 36.70 1.91 -16.35
CA ASN A 513 36.32 3.18 -17.00
C ASN A 513 36.64 3.17 -18.51
N ARG A 514 37.69 2.44 -18.92
CA ARG A 514 38.06 2.25 -20.33
C ARG A 514 37.06 1.37 -21.08
N SER A 515 36.56 0.31 -20.45
CA SER A 515 35.50 -0.55 -21.02
C SER A 515 34.20 0.21 -21.19
N LEU A 516 33.83 1.05 -20.22
CA LEU A 516 32.66 1.92 -20.28
C LEU A 516 32.76 2.98 -21.37
N ALA A 517 33.92 3.65 -21.46
CA ALA A 517 34.19 4.61 -22.52
C ALA A 517 34.16 3.94 -23.91
N ASN A 518 34.71 2.73 -24.04
CA ASN A 518 34.67 1.98 -25.29
C ASN A 518 33.25 1.56 -25.69
N PHE A 519 32.42 1.17 -24.72
CA PHE A 519 31.02 0.82 -24.95
C PHE A 519 30.19 2.03 -25.39
N ALA A 520 30.34 3.17 -24.70
CA ALA A 520 29.72 4.44 -25.11
C ALA A 520 30.19 4.90 -26.50
N ALA A 521 31.49 4.76 -26.81
CA ALA A 521 32.05 5.07 -28.13
C ALA A 521 31.61 4.09 -29.22
N TRP A 522 31.35 2.82 -28.89
CA TRP A 522 30.79 1.84 -29.81
C TRP A 522 29.33 2.18 -30.15
N LEU A 523 28.51 2.52 -29.14
CA LEU A 523 27.13 2.96 -29.33
C LEU A 523 27.03 4.23 -30.20
N SER A 524 27.89 5.21 -29.96
CA SER A 524 27.99 6.42 -30.80
C SER A 524 28.32 6.07 -32.26
N ARG A 525 29.25 5.13 -32.48
CA ARG A 525 29.61 4.66 -33.83
C ARG A 525 28.51 3.82 -34.49
N ALA A 526 27.80 2.99 -33.73
CA ALA A 526 26.66 2.20 -34.21
C ALA A 526 25.47 3.09 -34.60
N ALA A 527 25.22 4.17 -33.83
CA ALA A 527 24.23 5.18 -34.15
C ALA A 527 24.59 5.97 -35.42
N ALA A 528 25.87 6.39 -35.56
CA ALA A 528 26.37 7.08 -36.76
C ALA A 528 26.25 6.22 -38.03
N ARG A 529 26.63 4.93 -37.96
CA ARG A 529 26.48 3.97 -39.09
C ARG A 529 25.03 3.74 -39.52
N ARG A 530 24.06 3.90 -38.61
CA ARG A 530 22.63 3.80 -38.92
C ARG A 530 22.09 5.07 -39.60
N GLN A 531 22.72 6.21 -39.34
CA GLN A 531 22.32 7.52 -39.89
C GLN A 531 22.84 7.74 -41.32
N GLU A 532 23.99 7.17 -41.69
CA GLU A 532 24.48 7.18 -43.08
C GLU A 532 23.49 6.54 -44.07
N LYS A 533 22.59 5.66 -43.59
CA LYS A 533 21.51 5.07 -44.40
C LYS A 533 20.26 5.96 -44.53
N LYS A 534 20.16 7.09 -43.82
CA LYS A 534 19.05 8.05 -43.92
C LYS A 534 19.62 9.46 -44.16
N LYS A 535 19.84 9.80 -45.44
CA LYS A 535 20.21 11.16 -45.85
C LYS A 535 19.01 12.12 -45.68
N SER A 536 18.92 12.78 -44.52
CA SER A 536 18.63 14.23 -44.39
C SER A 536 18.58 14.63 -42.92
N CYS A 537 19.01 15.88 -42.67
CA CYS A 537 19.05 16.64 -41.40
C CYS A 537 20.32 16.49 -40.53
N PHE A 538 21.01 17.63 -40.42
CA PHE A 538 22.21 17.95 -39.64
C PHE A 538 21.99 17.80 -38.12
N CYS A 539 22.95 17.18 -37.41
CA CYS A 539 23.68 17.73 -36.25
C CYS A 539 24.79 16.76 -35.80
N GLU A 540 25.94 17.30 -35.42
CA GLU A 540 27.16 16.58 -35.02
C GLU A 540 26.95 15.58 -33.87
N LEU A 541 27.00 14.28 -34.19
CA LEU A 541 26.95 13.19 -33.22
C LEU A 541 28.36 12.71 -32.87
N SER A 542 28.94 13.23 -31.79
CA SER A 542 30.11 12.57 -31.18
C SER A 542 30.23 12.67 -29.65
N ARG A 543 29.26 13.25 -28.92
CA ARG A 543 29.33 13.40 -27.45
C ARG A 543 28.05 13.06 -26.66
N ASP A 544 27.10 12.37 -27.27
CA ASP A 544 25.73 12.25 -26.73
C ASP A 544 25.48 11.07 -25.79
N TRP A 545 26.47 10.22 -25.50
CA TRP A 545 26.28 9.04 -24.65
C TRP A 545 27.31 9.01 -23.52
N ARG A 546 26.83 8.78 -22.29
CA ARG A 546 27.65 8.60 -21.09
C ARG A 546 27.23 7.31 -20.39
N ALA A 547 28.20 6.47 -20.04
CA ALA A 547 27.95 5.32 -19.17
C ALA A 547 28.43 5.66 -17.76
N GLU A 548 27.58 5.44 -16.76
CA GLU A 548 27.87 5.67 -15.35
C GLU A 548 27.64 4.40 -14.56
N TYR A 549 28.50 4.11 -13.59
CA TYR A 549 28.34 2.98 -12.70
C TYR A 549 28.06 3.52 -11.30
N VAL A 550 26.86 3.25 -10.78
CA VAL A 550 26.44 3.62 -9.44
C VAL A 550 26.59 2.39 -8.53
N PRO A 551 27.59 2.36 -7.64
CA PRO A 551 27.74 1.25 -6.70
C PRO A 551 26.55 1.22 -5.73
N GLN A 552 26.07 0.03 -5.37
CA GLN A 552 25.07 -0.17 -4.33
C GLN A 552 25.73 -0.77 -3.08
N GLU A 553 25.18 -0.52 -1.91
CA GLU A 553 25.73 -0.95 -0.62
C GLU A 553 25.87 -2.49 -0.51
N ASN A 554 25.11 -3.25 -1.31
CA ASN A 554 25.09 -4.72 -1.29
C ASN A 554 26.16 -5.39 -2.20
N GLY A 555 27.22 -4.68 -2.60
CA GLY A 555 28.31 -5.26 -3.41
C GLY A 555 28.00 -5.45 -4.91
N GLY A 556 26.79 -5.09 -5.35
CA GLY A 556 26.43 -4.90 -6.75
C GLY A 556 26.57 -3.44 -7.20
N GLY A 557 26.25 -3.16 -8.46
CA GLY A 557 26.13 -1.78 -8.90
C GLY A 557 25.33 -1.65 -10.19
N THR A 558 24.73 -0.49 -10.35
CA THR A 558 23.84 -0.18 -11.46
C THR A 558 24.64 0.49 -12.56
N LEU A 559 24.68 -0.11 -13.74
CA LEU A 559 25.24 0.54 -14.91
C LEU A 559 24.14 1.33 -15.62
N ARG A 560 24.28 2.65 -15.65
CA ARG A 560 23.37 3.59 -16.28
C ARG A 560 23.97 4.05 -17.60
N LEU A 561 23.15 4.11 -18.64
CA LEU A 561 23.53 4.65 -19.93
C LEU A 561 22.67 5.89 -20.18
N LEU A 562 23.32 7.04 -20.07
CA LEU A 562 22.72 8.35 -20.22
C LEU A 562 22.88 8.82 -21.66
N ARG A 563 21.82 9.40 -22.23
CA ARG A 563 21.88 10.09 -23.52
C ARG A 563 21.61 11.58 -23.35
N ARG A 564 22.45 12.41 -23.96
CA ARG A 564 22.27 13.85 -24.02
C ARG A 564 21.12 14.20 -24.96
N ARG A 565 20.13 14.95 -24.47
CA ARG A 565 18.99 15.44 -25.24
C ARG A 565 18.88 16.95 -25.08
N LEU A 566 18.68 17.63 -26.20
CA LEU A 566 18.40 19.05 -26.26
C LEU A 566 16.89 19.23 -26.04
N LEU A 567 16.50 19.92 -24.96
CA LEU A 567 15.12 20.37 -24.78
C LEU A 567 15.04 21.81 -25.28
N LEU A 568 14.40 22.00 -26.44
CA LEU A 568 13.92 23.31 -26.85
C LEU A 568 12.62 23.56 -26.09
N LEU A 569 12.73 24.24 -24.96
CA LEU A 569 11.57 24.87 -24.32
C LEU A 569 11.16 26.03 -25.25
N HIS A 570 10.04 25.87 -25.95
CA HIS A 570 9.37 26.96 -26.64
C HIS A 570 8.26 27.54 -25.79
#